data_AF-A0A100HMN6-F1
#
_entry.id   AF-A0A100HMN6-F1
#
_cell.length_a   1.000
_cell.length_b   1.000
_cell.length_c   1.000
_cell.angle_alpha   90.00
_cell.angle_beta   90.00
_cell.angle_gamma   90.00
#
_symmetry.space_group_name_H-M   'P 1'
#
loop_
_entity.id
_entity.type
_entity.pdbx_description
1 polymer ?
#
loop_
_entity_poly.entity_id
_entity_poly.type
_entity_poly.pdbx_seq_one_letter_code
_entity_poly.pdbx_strand_id
1 'polypeptide(L)'
;MYSTMSDQRGRRVFIFVRDQNGDWQRAEAPQTMRRANEIIMIRASRRNLINYGEQIACNSEIRFKYPELKAVQVDFREISFDDKMYTVTNSLKESVTVEPCR
;
A
#
# COMPACT_ATOMS: atom_id res chain seq x y z
N MET A 1 -10.69 -19.66 -19.55
CA MET A 1 -9.31 -19.54 -19.02
C MET A 1 -9.44 -19.46 -17.51
N TYR A 2 -9.36 -20.59 -16.82
CA TYR A 2 -9.53 -20.66 -15.36
C TYR A 2 -8.15 -20.55 -14.72
N SER A 3 -7.85 -19.39 -14.12
CA SER A 3 -6.66 -19.21 -13.32
C SER A 3 -6.73 -20.14 -12.10
N THR A 4 -5.77 -21.05 -12.02
CA THR A 4 -5.59 -22.04 -10.96
C THR A 4 -5.62 -21.41 -9.57
N MET A 5 -6.52 -21.91 -8.72
CA MET A 5 -6.67 -21.59 -7.29
C MET A 5 -5.52 -22.14 -6.42
N SER A 6 -4.26 -22.05 -6.87
CA SER A 6 -3.10 -22.66 -6.18
C SER A 6 -2.14 -21.65 -5.54
N ASP A 7 -2.43 -20.35 -5.58
CA ASP A 7 -1.51 -19.31 -5.09
C ASP A 7 -2.19 -18.42 -4.04
N GLN A 8 -2.77 -19.07 -3.02
CA GLN A 8 -3.54 -18.43 -1.94
C GLN A 8 -2.69 -17.55 -0.98
N ARG A 9 -1.54 -17.05 -1.42
CA ARG A 9 -0.73 -16.02 -0.75
C ARG A 9 -0.72 -14.74 -1.58
N GLY A 10 -1.77 -13.94 -1.45
CA GLY A 10 -1.87 -12.64 -2.11
C GLY A 10 -1.10 -11.57 -1.34
N ARG A 11 0.00 -11.05 -1.89
CA ARG A 11 0.69 -9.88 -1.32
C ARG A 11 0.01 -8.60 -1.81
N ARG A 12 -0.24 -7.64 -0.92
CA ARG A 12 -0.85 -6.37 -1.26
C ARG A 12 -0.18 -5.21 -0.56
N VAL A 13 -0.11 -4.09 -1.26
CA VAL A 13 0.28 -2.80 -0.69
C VAL A 13 -0.95 -1.92 -0.62
N PHE A 14 -1.21 -1.35 0.56
CA PHE A 14 -2.26 -0.38 0.80
C PHE A 14 -1.62 0.97 1.07
N ILE A 15 -2.22 2.02 0.52
CA ILE A 15 -1.78 3.39 0.71
C ILE A 15 -2.89 4.10 1.46
N PHE A 16 -2.53 4.77 2.53
CA PHE A 16 -3.42 5.64 3.27
C PHE A 16 -2.84 7.04 3.29
N VAL A 17 -3.72 8.02 3.18
CA VAL A 17 -3.40 9.44 3.26
C VAL A 17 -4.08 10.01 4.48
N ARG A 18 -3.37 10.85 5.22
CA ARG A 18 -3.94 11.58 6.35
C ARG A 18 -4.41 12.94 5.87
N ASP A 19 -5.70 13.21 6.03
CA ASP A 19 -6.29 14.49 5.64
C ASP A 19 -6.07 15.58 6.71
N GLN A 20 -6.61 16.78 6.44
CA GLN A 20 -6.52 17.94 7.34
C GLN A 20 -7.21 17.75 8.69
N ASN A 21 -8.22 16.88 8.77
CA ASN A 21 -8.93 16.58 10.01
C ASN A 21 -8.18 15.54 10.85
N GLY A 22 -7.12 14.95 10.29
CA GLY A 22 -6.30 13.94 10.93
C GLY A 22 -6.79 12.52 10.68
N ASP A 23 -7.79 12.33 9.81
CA ASP A 23 -8.38 11.04 9.49
C ASP A 23 -7.58 10.33 8.40
N TRP A 24 -7.45 9.01 8.55
CA TRP A 24 -6.79 8.15 7.57
C TRP A 24 -7.80 7.66 6.53
N GLN A 25 -7.53 7.98 5.27
CA GLN A 25 -8.34 7.56 4.14
C GLN A 25 -7.52 6.68 3.20
N ARG A 26 -8.13 5.62 2.66
CA ARG A 26 -7.45 4.76 1.70
C ARG A 26 -7.32 5.48 0.36
N ALA A 27 -6.09 5.60 -0.13
CA ALA A 27 -5.79 6.11 -1.45
C ALA A 27 -5.48 4.98 -2.43
N GLU A 28 -5.79 5.23 -3.70
CA GLU A 28 -5.31 4.38 -4.79
C GLU A 28 -3.87 4.78 -5.14
N ALA A 29 -3.07 3.79 -5.55
CA ALA A 29 -1.73 4.05 -6.03
C ALA A 29 -1.80 4.89 -7.32
N PRO A 30 -0.97 5.96 -7.45
CA PRO A 30 -0.82 6.69 -8.70
C PRO A 30 -0.56 5.75 -9.86
N GLN A 31 -1.07 6.06 -11.05
CA GLN A 31 -0.86 5.21 -12.22
C GLN A 31 0.64 5.11 -12.56
N THR A 32 1.35 6.22 -12.39
CA THR A 32 2.80 6.35 -12.53
C THR A 32 3.60 5.44 -11.58
N MET A 33 2.99 4.96 -10.49
CA MET A 33 3.64 4.21 -9.42
C MET A 33 3.30 2.72 -9.42
N ARG A 34 2.59 2.20 -10.45
CA ARG A 34 2.21 0.78 -10.53
C ARG A 34 3.41 -0.18 -10.52
N ARG A 35 4.48 0.13 -11.27
CA ARG A 35 5.70 -0.70 -11.30
C ARG A 35 6.43 -0.73 -9.95
N ALA A 36 6.48 0.40 -9.24
CA ALA A 36 7.08 0.45 -7.91
C ALA A 36 6.29 -0.39 -6.89
N ASN A 37 4.96 -0.44 -7.01
CA ASN A 37 4.12 -1.33 -6.21
C ASN A 37 4.46 -2.82 -6.44
N GLU A 38 4.64 -3.24 -7.69
CA GLU A 38 5.02 -4.61 -8.05
C GLU A 38 6.36 -5.03 -7.40
N ILE A 39 7.34 -4.14 -7.37
CA ILE A 39 8.63 -4.40 -6.72
C ILE A 39 8.46 -4.66 -5.21
N ILE A 40 7.60 -3.89 -4.54
CA ILE A 40 7.32 -4.09 -3.11
C ILE A 40 6.60 -5.42 -2.87
N MET A 41 5.68 -5.79 -3.75
CA MET A 41 5.02 -7.09 -3.67
C MET A 41 6.02 -8.26 -3.81
N ILE A 42 7.11 -8.11 -4.57
CA ILE A 42 8.13 -9.16 -4.69
C ILE A 42 9.10 -9.15 -3.50
N ARG A 43 9.57 -7.96 -3.09
CA ARG A 43 10.56 -7.76 -2.02
C ARG A 43 10.09 -6.69 -1.04
N ALA A 44 9.19 -7.08 -0.15
CA ALA A 44 8.78 -6.21 0.94
C ALA A 44 9.92 -6.04 1.94
N SER A 45 10.40 -4.82 2.07
CA SER A 45 11.32 -4.41 3.13
C SER A 45 10.93 -3.03 3.58
N ARG A 46 11.16 -2.72 4.86
CA ARG A 46 10.88 -1.38 5.41
C ARG A 46 11.48 -0.26 4.57
N ARG A 47 12.71 -0.44 4.06
CA ARG A 47 13.38 0.53 3.17
C ARG A 47 12.62 0.74 1.86
N ASN A 48 12.17 -0.32 1.21
CA ASN A 48 11.40 -0.20 -0.03
C ASN A 48 10.05 0.48 0.20
N LEU A 49 9.40 0.20 1.34
CA LEU A 49 8.16 0.85 1.72
C LEU A 49 8.35 2.35 1.98
N ILE A 50 9.44 2.74 2.67
CA ILE A 50 9.75 4.17 2.91
C ILE A 50 9.95 4.88 1.58
N ASN A 51 10.84 4.37 0.71
CA ASN A 51 11.10 4.97 -0.60
C ASN A 51 9.82 5.12 -1.44
N TYR A 52 8.91 4.13 -1.36
CA TYR A 52 7.64 4.18 -2.06
C TYR A 52 6.68 5.20 -1.44
N GLY A 53 6.62 5.27 -0.11
CA GLY A 53 5.86 6.29 0.60
C GLY A 53 6.31 7.69 0.22
N GLU A 54 7.62 7.96 0.23
CA GLU A 54 8.20 9.26 -0.16
C GLU A 54 7.82 9.63 -1.60
N GLN A 55 7.90 8.66 -2.51
CA GLN A 55 7.48 8.83 -3.90
C GLN A 55 5.99 9.16 -4.04
N ILE A 56 5.12 8.52 -3.26
CA ILE A 56 3.68 8.82 -3.22
C ILE A 56 3.42 10.20 -2.64
N ALA A 57 4.09 10.54 -1.54
CA ALA A 57 3.97 11.83 -0.85
C ALA A 57 4.36 13.01 -1.75
N CYS A 58 5.34 12.81 -2.64
CA CYS A 58 5.76 13.78 -3.64
C CYS A 58 4.93 13.74 -4.94
N ASN A 59 4.08 12.73 -5.14
CA ASN A 59 3.42 12.51 -6.42
C ASN A 59 2.34 13.56 -6.70
N SER A 60 2.35 14.13 -7.90
CA SER A 60 1.41 15.18 -8.31
C SER A 60 -0.05 14.71 -8.36
N GLU A 61 -0.33 13.45 -8.74
CA GLU A 61 -1.69 12.89 -8.76
C GLU A 61 -2.28 12.85 -7.33
N ILE A 62 -1.45 12.47 -6.34
CA ILE A 62 -1.85 12.39 -4.94
C ILE A 62 -2.04 13.78 -4.36
N ARG A 63 -1.12 14.71 -4.62
CA ARG A 63 -1.24 16.09 -4.14
C ARG A 63 -2.42 16.83 -4.77
N PHE A 64 -2.75 16.54 -6.03
CA PHE A 64 -3.94 17.11 -6.66
C PHE A 64 -5.23 16.61 -6.00
N LYS A 65 -5.30 15.31 -5.67
CA LYS A 65 -6.48 14.72 -5.02
C LYS A 65 -6.58 15.05 -3.54
N TYR A 66 -5.44 15.22 -2.87
CA TYR A 66 -5.33 15.49 -1.44
C TYR A 66 -4.39 16.70 -1.21
N PRO A 67 -4.87 17.94 -1.44
CA PRO A 67 -4.04 19.14 -1.36
C PRO A 67 -3.52 19.41 0.06
N GLU A 68 -4.31 19.03 1.07
CA GLU A 68 -4.00 19.21 2.51
C GLU A 68 -3.42 17.95 3.15
N LEU A 69 -2.67 17.15 2.38
CA LEU A 69 -2.06 15.91 2.84
C LEU A 69 -1.13 16.18 4.04
N LYS A 70 -1.37 15.49 5.17
CA LYS A 70 -0.53 15.59 6.38
C LYS A 70 0.48 14.47 6.55
N ALA A 71 0.19 13.29 5.99
CA ALA A 71 1.10 12.15 6.00
C ALA A 71 0.63 11.09 4.99
N VAL A 72 1.54 10.22 4.58
CA VAL A 72 1.23 9.01 3.81
C VAL A 72 1.65 7.80 4.62
N GLN A 73 0.76 6.82 4.75
CA GLN A 73 1.06 5.52 5.32
C GLN A 73 1.04 4.46 4.22
N VAL A 74 2.04 3.59 4.21
CA VAL A 74 2.14 2.45 3.30
C VAL A 74 2.16 1.17 4.12
N ASP A 75 1.15 0.33 3.89
CA ASP A 75 0.96 -0.96 4.54
C ASP A 75 1.29 -2.09 3.57
N PHE A 76 2.24 -2.95 3.93
CA PHE A 76 2.43 -4.23 3.25
C PHE A 76 1.68 -5.33 3.99
N ARG A 77 0.79 -6.01 3.29
CA ARG A 77 -0.05 -7.07 3.85
C ARG A 77 0.07 -8.37 3.06
N GLU A 78 0.00 -9.47 3.79
CA GLU A 78 -0.12 -10.81 3.23
C GLU A 78 -1.52 -11.35 3.48
N ILE A 79 -2.16 -11.76 2.38
CA ILE A 79 -3.45 -12.44 2.38
C ILE A 79 -3.17 -13.92 2.26
N SER A 80 -3.58 -14.69 3.26
CA SER A 80 -3.53 -16.14 3.23
C SER A 80 -4.93 -16.72 3.34
N PHE A 81 -5.23 -17.75 2.58
CA PHE A 81 -6.42 -18.57 2.82
C PHE A 81 -6.05 -19.78 3.66
N ASP A 82 -6.85 -20.05 4.68
CA ASP A 82 -6.84 -21.30 5.42
C ASP A 82 -7.93 -22.19 4.83
N ASP A 83 -7.52 -23.29 4.21
CA ASP A 83 -8.39 -24.24 3.54
C ASP A 83 -9.17 -25.14 4.49
N LYS A 84 -8.70 -25.31 5.73
CA LYS A 84 -9.38 -26.10 6.76
C LYS A 84 -10.49 -25.32 7.43
N MET A 85 -10.26 -24.03 7.67
CA MET A 85 -11.24 -23.15 8.30
C MET A 85 -12.10 -22.39 7.28
N TYR A 86 -11.77 -22.44 6.00
CA TYR A 86 -12.39 -21.63 4.93
C TYR A 86 -12.35 -20.13 5.23
N THR A 87 -11.27 -19.66 5.86
CA THR A 87 -11.10 -18.27 6.28
C THR A 87 -9.99 -17.58 5.51
N VAL A 88 -10.21 -16.32 5.15
CA VAL A 88 -9.17 -15.44 4.58
C VAL A 88 -8.60 -14.55 5.68
N THR A 89 -7.29 -14.63 5.88
CA THR A 89 -6.58 -13.77 6.83
C THR A 89 -5.82 -12.71 6.07
N ASN A 90 -6.01 -11.43 6.42
CA ASN A 90 -5.29 -10.30 5.86
C ASN A 90 -4.35 -9.71 6.92
N SER A 91 -3.11 -10.21 6.97
CA SER A 91 -2.14 -9.86 8.00
C SER A 91 -1.31 -8.65 7.59
N LEU A 92 -1.29 -7.61 8.42
CA LEU A 92 -0.30 -6.54 8.30
C LEU A 92 1.08 -7.10 8.64
N LYS A 93 2.03 -6.94 7.73
CA LYS A 93 3.40 -7.44 7.90
C LYS A 93 4.40 -6.32 8.15
N GLU A 94 4.21 -5.17 7.51
CA GLU A 94 5.03 -3.98 7.70
C GLU A 94 4.18 -2.74 7.43
N SER A 95 4.47 -1.65 8.15
CA SER A 95 3.80 -0.37 7.94
C SER A 95 4.80 0.76 8.14
N VAL A 96 4.78 1.73 7.24
CA VAL A 96 5.61 2.94 7.36
C VAL A 96 4.73 4.16 7.18
N THR A 97 5.05 5.22 7.91
CA THR A 97 4.44 6.53 7.72
C THR A 97 5.53 7.50 7.32
N VAL A 98 5.26 8.30 6.29
CA VAL A 98 6.14 9.33 5.79
C VAL A 98 5.41 10.67 5.77
N GLU A 99 6.17 11.74 5.94
CA GLU A 99 5.64 13.10 5.83
C GLU A 99 5.47 13.51 4.35
N PRO A 100 4.57 14.45 4.05
CA PRO A 100 4.42 15.02 2.72
C PRO A 100 5.69 15.75 2.31
N CYS A 101 5.98 15.77 1.02
CA CYS A 101 7.04 16.61 0.49
C CYS A 101 6.65 18.09 0.65
N ARG A 102 7.57 18.89 1.21
CA ARG A 102 7.40 20.34 1.39
C ARG A 102 7.27 21.03 0.03
#